data_AF-A0A8G1N0R3-F1
#
_entry.id   AF-A0A8G1N0R3-F1
#
_cell.length_a   1.000
_cell.length_b   1.000
_cell.length_c   1.000
_cell.angle_alpha   90.00
_cell.angle_beta   90.00
_cell.angle_gamma   90.00
#
_symmetry.space_group_name_H-M   'P 1'
#
loop_
_entity.id
_entity.type
_entity.pdbx_description
1 polymer ?
#
loop_
_entity_poly.entity_id
_entity_poly.type
_entity_poly.pdbx_seq_one_letter_code
_entity_poly.pdbx_strand_id
1 'polypeptide(L)'
;MRPFTGTPLISAVEAAEQHGSIRLDVRWTLGGPPRDGDYAAGHLPGAIFLDFDRDVCGPVGPVGGRHPLPEPEALQTVLRGAGIDDDSRVLVYDDGDGMAAARTWWTLRWAGLEHVQVLLGGIKAWTDAGLPLETQAPQPRPGTVTVRPGSLPTLDAEAAAEWAATRELVDVRAPERYRGEFEPIDPVAGHVPGAVNLFLGEDDLADAERLRERYESATPRAFYCGSGVSAARAALAVTAAGLPTPPVYIGSWSDWVSRGREVAKGEER
;
A
#
# COMPACT_ATOMS: atom_id res chain seq x y z
N MET A 1 -8.91 -15.32 16.07
CA MET A 1 -8.96 -14.04 15.35
C MET A 1 -10.04 -14.20 14.29
N ARG A 2 -11.16 -13.45 14.37
CA ARG A 2 -12.23 -13.56 13.37
C ARG A 2 -11.77 -12.74 12.15
N PRO A 3 -11.78 -13.28 10.93
CA PRO A 3 -11.42 -12.50 9.76
C PRO A 3 -12.40 -11.32 9.61
N PHE A 4 -11.89 -10.14 9.28
CA PHE A 4 -12.69 -9.01 8.85
C PHE A 4 -13.59 -9.45 7.69
N THR A 5 -14.90 -9.41 7.87
CA THR A 5 -15.89 -9.89 6.89
C THR A 5 -16.31 -8.81 5.89
N GLY A 6 -15.64 -7.65 5.88
CA GLY A 6 -15.90 -6.55 4.96
C GLY A 6 -14.88 -6.50 3.81
N THR A 7 -15.28 -5.89 2.70
CA THR A 7 -14.35 -5.55 1.62
C THR A 7 -13.33 -4.50 2.12
N PRO A 8 -12.04 -4.59 1.72
CA PRO A 8 -11.06 -3.58 2.05
C PRO A 8 -11.25 -2.28 1.25
N LEU A 9 -12.21 -2.23 0.32
CA LEU A 9 -12.57 -1.05 -0.47
C LEU A 9 -13.95 -0.54 -0.03
N ILE A 10 -14.17 0.77 -0.10
CA ILE A 10 -15.46 1.39 0.17
C ILE A 10 -15.74 2.51 -0.84
N SER A 11 -16.98 2.63 -1.30
CA SER A 11 -17.37 3.72 -2.20
C SER A 11 -17.47 5.05 -1.45
N ALA A 12 -17.45 6.17 -2.18
CA ALA A 12 -17.62 7.50 -1.59
C ALA A 12 -18.95 7.68 -0.84
N VAL A 13 -20.05 7.15 -1.41
CA VAL A 13 -21.38 7.25 -0.81
C VAL A 13 -21.46 6.46 0.50
N GLU A 14 -20.98 5.21 0.50
CA GLU A 14 -20.95 4.38 1.72
C GLU A 14 -20.01 4.98 2.78
N ALA A 15 -18.86 5.51 2.36
CA ALA A 15 -17.90 6.16 3.26
C ALA A 15 -18.48 7.41 3.93
N ALA A 16 -19.37 8.13 3.26
CA ALA A 16 -20.07 9.29 3.81
C ALA A 16 -21.03 8.91 4.94
N GLU A 17 -21.67 7.74 4.84
CA GLU A 17 -22.58 7.18 5.84
C GLU A 17 -21.84 6.48 7.00
N GLN A 18 -20.56 6.17 6.82
CA GLN A 18 -19.71 5.55 7.84
C GLN A 18 -19.27 6.58 8.91
N HIS A 19 -20.20 6.92 9.79
CA HIS A 19 -19.91 7.79 10.93
C HIS A 19 -18.90 7.15 11.90
N GLY A 20 -18.05 7.98 12.51
CA GLY A 20 -17.09 7.56 13.53
C GLY A 20 -15.84 6.85 13.01
N SER A 21 -15.66 6.71 11.69
CA SER A 21 -14.36 6.29 11.15
C SER A 21 -13.31 7.37 11.31
N ILE A 22 -12.10 6.99 11.72
CA ILE A 22 -10.93 7.86 11.59
C ILE A 22 -10.52 7.88 10.12
N ARG A 23 -10.48 9.06 9.51
CA ARG A 23 -10.17 9.23 8.08
C ARG A 23 -8.75 9.74 7.92
N LEU A 24 -7.96 9.10 7.08
CA LEU A 24 -6.56 9.43 6.83
C LEU A 24 -6.39 9.89 5.39
N ASP A 25 -5.94 11.14 5.23
CA ASP A 25 -5.47 11.68 3.97
C ASP A 25 -3.98 11.36 3.83
N VAL A 26 -3.64 10.54 2.82
CA VAL A 26 -2.27 10.13 2.52
C VAL A 26 -1.89 10.48 1.09
N ARG A 27 -2.45 11.58 0.55
CA ARG A 27 -2.07 12.07 -0.77
C ARG A 27 -0.56 12.23 -0.88
N TRP A 28 -0.01 11.72 -1.98
CA TRP A 28 1.43 11.60 -2.17
C TRP A 28 1.77 11.51 -3.66
N THR A 29 2.94 12.03 -4.00
CA THR A 29 3.53 11.90 -5.34
C THR A 29 4.98 11.48 -5.18
N LEU A 30 5.41 10.44 -5.90
CA LEU A 30 6.78 9.95 -5.83
C LEU A 30 7.81 11.05 -6.11
N GLY A 31 8.70 11.30 -5.14
CA GLY A 31 9.72 12.33 -5.22
C GLY A 31 9.19 13.77 -5.20
N GLY A 32 7.89 13.95 -4.94
CA GLY A 32 7.26 15.24 -4.75
C GLY A 32 7.41 15.76 -3.32
N PRO A 33 7.05 17.03 -3.07
CA PRO A 33 6.98 17.56 -1.71
C PRO A 33 5.80 16.93 -0.94
N PRO A 34 5.76 17.08 0.41
CA PRO A 34 4.58 16.78 1.20
C PRO A 34 3.33 17.49 0.65
N ARG A 35 2.17 16.83 0.78
CA ARG A 35 0.87 17.28 0.24
C ARG A 35 -0.02 17.95 1.29
N ASP A 36 0.58 18.50 2.35
CA ASP A 36 -0.14 19.21 3.43
C ASP A 36 -0.85 20.47 2.90
N GLY A 37 -0.31 21.09 1.85
CA GLY A 37 -0.98 22.19 1.15
C GLY A 37 -2.27 21.77 0.44
N ASP A 38 -2.29 20.60 -0.21
CA ASP A 38 -3.49 20.07 -0.86
C ASP A 38 -4.54 19.65 0.19
N TYR A 39 -4.09 19.11 1.32
CA TYR A 39 -4.93 18.86 2.50
C TYR A 39 -5.53 20.16 3.05
N ALA A 40 -4.74 21.20 3.27
CA ALA A 40 -5.24 22.49 3.76
C ALA A 40 -6.24 23.15 2.79
N ALA A 41 -6.08 22.92 1.49
CA ALA A 41 -7.00 23.44 0.46
C ALA A 41 -8.34 22.69 0.42
N GLY A 42 -8.37 21.44 0.87
CA GLY A 42 -9.60 20.64 0.96
C GLY A 42 -9.33 19.18 1.25
N HIS A 43 -10.04 18.62 2.23
CA HIS A 43 -9.95 17.21 2.64
C HIS A 43 -11.33 16.65 2.99
N LEU A 44 -11.45 15.33 3.07
CA LEU A 44 -12.67 14.68 3.54
C LEU A 44 -13.02 15.18 4.96
N PRO A 45 -14.31 15.33 5.30
CA PRO A 45 -14.72 15.80 6.61
C PRO A 45 -14.09 14.98 7.75
N GLY A 46 -13.44 15.66 8.70
CA GLY A 46 -12.76 15.05 9.84
C GLY A 46 -11.49 14.25 9.52
N ALA A 47 -10.94 14.35 8.30
CA ALA A 47 -9.71 13.65 7.94
C ALA A 47 -8.47 14.22 8.67
N ILE A 48 -7.52 13.35 8.96
CA ILE A 48 -6.18 13.67 9.47
C ILE A 48 -5.19 13.46 8.32
N PHE A 49 -4.34 14.45 8.08
CA PHE A 49 -3.23 14.30 7.15
C PHE A 49 -2.10 13.48 7.77
N LEU A 50 -1.64 12.46 7.05
CA LEU A 50 -0.38 11.79 7.31
C LEU A 50 0.55 11.97 6.12
N ASP A 51 1.77 12.40 6.38
CA ASP A 51 2.81 12.44 5.37
C ASP A 51 3.23 11.00 5.06
N PHE A 52 2.96 10.53 3.84
CA PHE A 52 3.17 9.14 3.48
C PHE A 52 4.63 8.67 3.67
N ASP A 53 5.61 9.48 3.29
CA ASP A 53 7.01 9.09 3.38
C ASP A 53 7.51 9.13 4.83
N ARG A 54 7.07 10.13 5.62
CA ARG A 54 7.53 10.31 7.01
C ARG A 54 6.77 9.44 8.01
N ASP A 55 5.45 9.37 7.88
CA ASP A 55 4.55 8.86 8.92
C ASP A 55 4.11 7.41 8.65
N VAL A 56 4.10 6.98 7.37
CA VAL A 56 3.70 5.62 6.95
C VAL A 56 4.89 4.75 6.59
N CYS A 57 6.00 5.34 6.14
CA CYS A 57 7.25 4.65 5.81
C CYS A 57 8.33 4.89 6.87
N GLY A 58 9.36 4.04 6.86
CA GLY A 58 10.55 4.21 7.69
C GLY A 58 11.62 5.10 7.03
N PRO A 59 12.66 5.49 7.79
CA PRO A 59 13.79 6.22 7.24
C PRO A 59 14.55 5.38 6.20
N VAL A 60 14.91 6.00 5.08
CA VAL A 60 15.73 5.34 4.04
C VAL A 60 17.16 5.16 4.55
N GLY A 61 17.60 3.91 4.62
CA GLY A 61 18.98 3.54 4.98
C GLY A 61 19.92 3.47 3.77
N PRO A 62 21.24 3.29 4.01
CA PRO A 62 22.22 3.11 2.92
C PRO A 62 22.03 1.78 2.16
N VAL A 63 21.46 0.78 2.82
CA VAL A 63 21.01 -0.50 2.25
C VAL A 63 19.56 -0.67 2.68
N GLY A 64 18.67 -0.98 1.75
CA GLY A 64 17.24 -0.98 2.03
C GLY A 64 16.38 -0.62 0.83
N GLY A 65 15.07 -0.76 1.01
CA GLY A 65 14.06 -0.23 0.08
C GLY A 65 13.95 1.30 0.18
N ARG A 66 13.44 1.94 -0.88
CA ARG A 66 13.16 3.40 -0.87
C ARG A 66 11.98 3.81 0.02
N HIS A 67 11.11 2.86 0.36
CA HIS A 67 9.95 3.08 1.25
C HIS A 67 9.89 1.94 2.27
N PRO A 68 10.85 1.86 3.20
CA PRO A 68 10.93 0.77 4.16
C PRO A 68 9.72 0.79 5.10
N LEU A 69 9.48 -0.32 5.81
CA LEU A 69 8.49 -0.31 6.88
C LEU A 69 8.91 0.66 7.99
N PRO A 70 7.96 1.36 8.63
CA PRO A 70 8.26 2.23 9.74
C PRO A 70 8.65 1.40 10.97
N GLU A 71 9.46 1.99 11.85
CA GLU A 71 9.68 1.43 13.17
C GLU A 71 8.34 1.34 13.93
N PRO A 72 8.00 0.21 14.55
CA PRO A 72 6.70 0.00 15.19
C PRO A 72 6.32 1.08 16.20
N GLU A 73 7.28 1.56 17.00
CA GLU A 73 7.06 2.60 18.01
C GLU A 73 6.80 3.98 17.40
N ALA A 74 7.47 4.30 16.28
CA ALA A 74 7.25 5.54 15.54
C ALA A 74 5.86 5.54 14.91
N LEU A 75 5.49 4.45 14.22
CA LEU A 75 4.15 4.29 13.67
C LEU A 75 3.08 4.37 14.77
N GLN A 76 3.29 3.72 15.92
CA GLN A 76 2.35 3.79 17.04
C GLN A 76 2.13 5.23 17.52
N THR A 77 3.20 6.03 17.58
CA THR A 77 3.12 7.44 17.98
C THR A 77 2.29 8.25 16.99
N VAL A 78 2.53 8.06 15.68
CA VAL A 78 1.75 8.68 14.60
C VAL A 78 0.27 8.31 14.71
N LEU A 79 -0.05 7.02 14.82
CA LEU A 79 -1.44 6.55 14.84
C LEU A 79 -2.19 7.03 16.08
N ARG A 80 -1.54 7.05 17.25
CA ARG A 80 -2.12 7.66 18.45
C ARG A 80 -2.33 9.16 18.28
N GLY A 81 -1.40 9.86 17.63
CA GLY A 81 -1.56 11.28 17.28
C GLY A 81 -2.76 11.55 16.38
N ALA A 82 -3.10 10.61 15.48
CA ALA A 82 -4.30 10.66 14.64
C ALA A 82 -5.59 10.26 15.38
N GLY A 83 -5.53 9.94 16.67
CA GLY A 83 -6.70 9.55 17.48
C GLY A 83 -7.13 8.09 17.29
N ILE A 84 -6.26 7.21 16.80
CA ILE A 84 -6.58 5.81 16.54
C ILE A 84 -6.47 4.97 17.82
N ASP A 85 -7.52 4.21 18.09
CA ASP A 85 -7.62 3.17 19.12
C ASP A 85 -7.55 1.76 18.50
N ASP A 86 -7.38 0.72 19.33
CA ASP A 86 -7.24 -0.68 18.88
C ASP A 86 -8.44 -1.19 18.04
N ASP A 87 -9.65 -0.69 18.30
CA ASP A 87 -10.90 -1.08 17.62
C ASP A 87 -11.41 -0.04 16.61
N SER A 88 -10.62 1.01 16.34
CA SER A 88 -10.99 2.07 15.41
C SER A 88 -11.22 1.55 13.99
N ARG A 89 -12.29 2.03 13.37
CA ARG A 89 -12.50 1.89 11.92
C ARG A 89 -11.71 2.98 11.22
N VAL A 90 -10.75 2.59 10.39
CA VAL A 90 -9.88 3.51 9.66
C VAL A 90 -10.26 3.51 8.18
N LEU A 91 -10.51 4.69 7.64
CA LEU A 91 -10.69 4.94 6.22
C LEU A 91 -9.47 5.68 5.68
N VAL A 92 -8.82 5.15 4.65
CA VAL A 92 -7.64 5.75 4.03
C VAL A 92 -7.97 6.19 2.61
N TYR A 93 -7.47 7.35 2.19
CA TYR A 93 -7.63 7.81 0.81
C TYR A 93 -6.43 8.60 0.30
N ASP A 94 -6.29 8.66 -1.03
CA ASP A 94 -5.33 9.49 -1.74
C ASP A 94 -6.01 10.26 -2.90
N ASP A 95 -5.24 10.70 -3.89
CA ASP A 95 -5.71 11.49 -5.04
C ASP A 95 -6.52 10.66 -6.05
N GLY A 96 -6.61 9.33 -5.87
CA GLY A 96 -7.52 8.45 -6.60
C GLY A 96 -6.86 7.30 -7.36
N ASP A 97 -5.53 7.26 -7.45
CA ASP A 97 -4.80 6.13 -8.04
C ASP A 97 -4.72 4.92 -7.08
N GLY A 98 -4.96 5.15 -5.78
CA GLY A 98 -4.96 4.14 -4.73
C GLY A 98 -3.57 3.66 -4.33
N MET A 99 -2.49 4.29 -4.79
CA MET A 99 -1.12 3.83 -4.55
C MET A 99 -0.70 4.02 -3.10
N ALA A 100 -0.77 5.27 -2.61
CA ALA A 100 -0.41 5.60 -1.24
C ALA A 100 -1.46 5.07 -0.27
N ALA A 101 -2.75 5.13 -0.63
CA ALA A 101 -3.82 4.60 0.20
C ALA A 101 -3.71 3.08 0.40
N ALA A 102 -3.41 2.32 -0.66
CA ALA A 102 -3.21 0.87 -0.53
C ALA A 102 -1.96 0.51 0.27
N ARG A 103 -0.87 1.26 0.11
CA ARG A 103 0.35 1.04 0.89
C ARG A 103 0.13 1.35 2.36
N THR A 104 -0.57 2.43 2.69
CA THR A 104 -1.00 2.76 4.06
C THR A 104 -1.91 1.67 4.61
N TRP A 105 -2.92 1.21 3.86
CA TRP A 105 -3.76 0.08 4.25
C TRP A 105 -2.91 -1.15 4.61
N TRP A 106 -1.97 -1.53 3.75
CA TRP A 106 -1.10 -2.67 4.00
C TRP A 106 -0.27 -2.49 5.27
N THR A 107 0.34 -1.31 5.47
CA THR A 107 1.13 -1.01 6.67
C THR A 107 0.29 -1.08 7.95
N LEU A 108 -0.92 -0.54 7.94
CA LEU A 108 -1.83 -0.60 9.10
C LEU A 108 -2.29 -2.04 9.39
N ARG A 109 -2.60 -2.81 8.34
CA ARG A 109 -2.95 -4.24 8.47
C ARG A 109 -1.75 -5.05 8.99
N TRP A 110 -0.54 -4.79 8.51
CA TRP A 110 0.70 -5.39 9.03
C TRP A 110 0.94 -5.03 10.50
N ALA A 111 0.61 -3.81 10.89
CA ALA A 111 0.66 -3.30 12.26
C ALA A 111 -0.47 -3.82 13.16
N GLY A 112 -1.36 -4.69 12.65
CA GLY A 112 -2.37 -5.38 13.46
C GLY A 112 -3.72 -4.69 13.56
N LEU A 113 -3.96 -3.60 12.84
CA LEU A 113 -5.30 -3.01 12.75
C LEU A 113 -6.18 -3.88 11.86
N GLU A 114 -7.37 -4.26 12.32
CA GLU A 114 -8.26 -5.16 11.59
C GLU A 114 -9.23 -4.39 10.66
N HIS A 115 -9.69 -3.21 11.07
CA HIS A 115 -10.76 -2.46 10.43
C HIS A 115 -10.25 -1.31 9.56
N VAL A 116 -9.48 -1.65 8.52
CA VAL A 116 -8.89 -0.65 7.60
C VAL A 116 -9.50 -0.81 6.21
N GLN A 117 -10.06 0.27 5.68
CA GLN A 117 -10.66 0.35 4.35
C GLN A 117 -10.02 1.48 3.54
N VAL A 118 -9.99 1.32 2.21
CA VAL A 118 -9.52 2.32 1.25
C VAL A 118 -10.71 2.89 0.50
N LEU A 119 -10.78 4.22 0.41
CA LEU A 119 -11.77 4.91 -0.42
C LEU A 119 -11.49 4.68 -1.90
N LEU A 120 -12.38 3.95 -2.57
CA LEU A 120 -12.25 3.67 -3.99
C LEU A 120 -12.35 4.97 -4.81
N GLY A 121 -11.32 5.25 -5.60
CA GLY A 121 -11.20 6.48 -6.40
C GLY A 121 -10.82 7.73 -5.60
N GLY A 122 -10.47 7.58 -4.32
CA GLY A 122 -9.89 8.63 -3.49
C GLY A 122 -10.77 9.88 -3.34
N ILE A 123 -10.12 11.02 -3.09
CA ILE A 123 -10.82 12.31 -2.94
C ILE A 123 -11.55 12.72 -4.22
N LYS A 124 -11.06 12.29 -5.39
CA LYS A 124 -11.71 12.56 -6.67
C LYS A 124 -13.11 11.97 -6.70
N ALA A 125 -13.27 10.68 -6.40
CA ALA A 125 -14.57 10.02 -6.37
C ALA A 125 -15.51 10.64 -5.32
N TRP A 126 -14.96 11.09 -4.19
CA TRP A 126 -15.72 11.83 -3.18
C TRP A 126 -16.32 13.13 -3.73
N THR A 127 -15.50 13.95 -4.39
CA THR A 127 -15.96 15.21 -4.99
C THR A 127 -16.87 15.00 -6.20
N ASP A 128 -16.61 13.98 -7.03
CA ASP A 128 -17.46 13.63 -8.17
C ASP A 128 -18.87 13.20 -7.71
N ALA A 129 -18.98 12.60 -6.53
CA ALA A 129 -20.25 12.26 -5.88
C ALA A 129 -20.96 13.47 -5.25
N GLY A 130 -20.41 14.68 -5.35
CA GLY A 130 -20.98 15.90 -4.79
C GLY A 130 -20.89 16.00 -3.27
N LEU A 131 -19.99 15.23 -2.64
CA LEU A 131 -19.81 15.22 -1.20
C LEU A 131 -18.91 16.38 -0.75
N PRO A 132 -19.13 16.95 0.45
CA PRO A 132 -18.44 18.15 0.90
C PRO A 132 -16.99 17.90 1.29
N LEU A 133 -16.15 18.92 1.13
CA LEU A 133 -14.81 18.96 1.70
C LEU A 133 -14.75 19.94 2.87
N GLU A 134 -13.80 19.73 3.76
CA GLU A 134 -13.43 20.63 4.84
C GLU A 134 -12.02 21.19 4.62
N THR A 135 -11.72 22.33 5.25
CA THR A 135 -10.38 22.94 5.26
C THR A 135 -9.84 23.11 6.68
N GLN A 136 -10.67 22.84 7.69
CA GLN A 136 -10.27 22.94 9.09
C GLN A 136 -9.79 21.58 9.58
N ALA A 137 -8.48 21.49 9.84
CA ALA A 137 -7.89 20.28 10.39
C ALA A 137 -8.47 19.97 11.79
N PRO A 138 -8.93 18.74 12.04
CA PRO A 138 -9.41 18.35 13.36
C PRO A 138 -8.27 18.28 14.38
N GLN A 139 -8.63 18.35 15.66
CA GLN A 139 -7.72 18.23 16.79
C GLN A 139 -8.13 16.99 17.61
N PRO A 140 -7.74 15.78 17.19
CA PRO A 140 -8.14 14.56 17.87
C PRO A 140 -7.49 14.49 19.25
N ARG A 141 -8.18 13.84 20.20
CA ARG A 141 -7.51 13.39 21.42
C ARG A 141 -6.58 12.25 21.05
N PRO A 142 -5.40 12.13 21.69
CA PRO A 142 -4.52 11.00 21.45
C PRO A 142 -5.25 9.67 21.67
N GLY A 143 -5.15 8.78 20.69
CA GLY A 143 -5.69 7.44 20.76
C GLY A 143 -4.80 6.50 21.58
N THR A 144 -5.21 5.24 21.64
CA THR A 144 -4.61 4.22 22.51
C THR A 144 -4.05 3.01 21.77
N VAL A 145 -4.08 3.01 20.44
CA VAL A 145 -3.66 1.86 19.61
C VAL A 145 -2.31 1.28 20.01
N THR A 146 -2.21 -0.04 19.95
CA THR A 146 -0.98 -0.81 20.09
C THR A 146 -0.58 -1.40 18.75
N VAL A 147 0.59 -1.03 18.22
CA VAL A 147 1.11 -1.61 16.98
C VAL A 147 1.62 -3.02 17.24
N ARG A 148 1.13 -3.99 16.46
CA ARG A 148 1.45 -5.42 16.50
C ARG A 148 1.94 -5.89 15.12
N PRO A 149 3.22 -5.67 14.81
CA PRO A 149 3.82 -6.04 13.53
C PRO A 149 3.67 -7.52 13.20
N GLY A 150 3.64 -7.85 11.90
CA GLY A 150 3.62 -9.23 11.42
C GLY A 150 2.22 -9.83 11.24
N SER A 151 1.18 -9.00 11.30
CA SER A 151 -0.21 -9.41 11.07
C SER A 151 -0.55 -9.65 9.58
N LEU A 152 0.38 -9.32 8.68
CA LEU A 152 0.37 -9.71 7.27
C LEU A 152 1.66 -10.46 6.90
N PRO A 153 1.59 -11.39 5.93
CA PRO A 153 2.77 -12.08 5.44
C PRO A 153 3.72 -11.09 4.73
N THR A 154 4.96 -11.03 5.21
CA THR A 154 6.01 -10.14 4.69
C THR A 154 7.22 -10.98 4.30
N LEU A 155 7.79 -10.70 3.13
CA LEU A 155 9.06 -11.27 2.71
C LEU A 155 10.17 -10.23 2.86
N ASP A 156 11.35 -10.70 3.23
CA ASP A 156 12.60 -9.96 3.00
C ASP A 156 13.26 -10.42 1.69
N ALA A 157 14.45 -9.90 1.38
CA ALA A 157 15.15 -10.24 0.16
C ALA A 157 15.55 -11.73 0.07
N GLU A 158 15.83 -12.40 1.19
CA GLU A 158 16.19 -13.82 1.17
C GLU A 158 14.95 -14.67 0.93
N ALA A 159 13.88 -14.41 1.69
CA ALA A 159 12.61 -15.10 1.53
C ALA A 159 11.99 -14.88 0.14
N ALA A 160 12.22 -13.71 -0.48
CA ALA A 160 11.82 -13.45 -1.86
C ALA A 160 12.59 -14.34 -2.86
N ALA A 161 13.90 -14.54 -2.67
CA ALA A 161 14.70 -15.42 -3.52
C ALA A 161 14.26 -16.89 -3.38
N GLU A 162 14.07 -17.36 -2.15
CA GLU A 162 13.57 -18.71 -1.86
C GLU A 162 12.16 -18.93 -2.44
N TRP A 163 11.32 -17.89 -2.38
CA TRP A 163 9.98 -17.93 -2.97
C TRP A 163 10.05 -18.07 -4.48
N ALA A 164 10.80 -17.22 -5.17
CA ALA A 164 10.94 -17.24 -6.63
C ALA A 164 11.49 -18.57 -7.16
N ALA A 165 12.28 -19.29 -6.35
CA ALA A 165 12.80 -20.61 -6.73
C ALA A 165 11.72 -21.71 -6.79
N THR A 166 10.57 -21.54 -6.14
CA THR A 166 9.55 -22.60 -5.99
C THR A 166 8.10 -22.18 -6.24
N ARG A 167 7.83 -20.88 -6.31
CA ARG A 167 6.50 -20.26 -6.40
C ARG A 167 6.58 -18.97 -7.23
N GLU A 168 5.42 -18.41 -7.57
CA GLU A 168 5.35 -17.17 -8.34
C GLU A 168 5.68 -15.95 -7.46
N LEU A 169 6.88 -15.40 -7.64
CA LEU A 169 7.21 -14.04 -7.19
C LEU A 169 6.87 -13.07 -8.34
N VAL A 170 5.93 -12.17 -8.09
CA VAL A 170 5.33 -11.32 -9.13
C VAL A 170 5.88 -9.89 -9.04
N ASP A 171 6.57 -9.46 -10.09
CA ASP A 171 6.95 -8.07 -10.31
C ASP A 171 5.79 -7.31 -10.94
N VAL A 172 5.26 -6.30 -10.25
CA VAL A 172 4.13 -5.51 -10.77
C VAL A 172 4.55 -4.20 -11.46
N ARG A 173 5.85 -3.98 -11.67
CA ARG A 173 6.36 -2.83 -12.43
C ARG A 173 6.01 -2.97 -13.92
N ALA A 174 6.18 -1.87 -14.64
CA ALA A 174 6.04 -1.83 -16.09
C ALA A 174 6.98 -2.86 -16.77
N PRO A 175 6.54 -3.52 -17.85
CA PRO A 175 7.30 -4.61 -18.47
C PRO A 175 8.73 -4.23 -18.89
N GLU A 176 8.94 -3.00 -19.38
CA GLU A 176 10.26 -2.48 -19.75
C GLU A 176 11.21 -2.32 -18.56
N ARG A 177 10.68 -2.06 -17.36
CA ARG A 177 11.46 -2.03 -16.11
C ARG A 177 11.84 -3.42 -15.66
N TYR A 178 10.89 -4.35 -15.72
CA TYR A 178 11.11 -5.76 -15.43
C TYR A 178 12.17 -6.36 -16.37
N ARG A 179 12.03 -6.21 -17.69
CA ARG A 179 13.01 -6.74 -18.67
C ARG A 179 14.39 -6.11 -18.57
N GLY A 180 14.53 -5.00 -17.84
CA GLY A 180 15.79 -4.28 -17.66
C GLY A 180 16.19 -3.41 -18.85
N GLU A 181 15.20 -3.01 -19.66
CA GLU A 181 15.37 -2.12 -20.83
C GLU A 181 15.47 -0.66 -20.39
N PHE A 182 14.73 -0.30 -19.34
CA PHE A 182 14.64 1.06 -18.80
C PHE A 182 14.42 1.01 -17.29
N GLU A 183 15.21 1.74 -16.50
CA GLU A 183 14.95 1.91 -15.06
C GLU A 183 15.13 3.39 -14.68
N PRO A 184 14.04 4.14 -14.44
CA PRO A 184 14.11 5.58 -14.21
C PRO A 184 14.53 5.98 -12.80
N ILE A 185 14.45 5.06 -11.82
CA ILE A 185 14.56 5.40 -10.40
C ILE A 185 15.75 4.69 -9.74
N ASP A 186 15.90 3.40 -9.99
CA ASP A 186 16.94 2.56 -9.37
C ASP A 186 18.23 2.51 -10.19
N PRO A 187 19.41 2.31 -9.56
CA PRO A 187 20.70 2.33 -10.27
C PRO A 187 20.90 1.13 -11.21
N VAL A 188 20.12 0.06 -11.05
CA VAL A 188 20.26 -1.19 -11.81
C VAL A 188 18.91 -1.58 -12.40
N ALA A 189 18.88 -1.83 -13.70
CA ALA A 189 17.70 -2.31 -14.43
C ALA A 189 17.68 -3.84 -14.51
N GLY A 190 16.48 -4.43 -14.41
CA GLY A 190 16.26 -5.89 -14.40
C GLY A 190 15.21 -6.27 -13.36
N HIS A 191 15.19 -7.55 -13.00
CA HIS A 191 14.26 -8.12 -12.02
C HIS A 191 14.93 -9.18 -11.13
N VAL A 192 14.20 -9.64 -10.11
CA VAL A 192 14.62 -10.73 -9.21
C VAL A 192 14.63 -12.03 -10.02
N PRO A 193 15.73 -12.81 -10.06
CA PRO A 193 15.77 -14.07 -10.81
C PRO A 193 14.62 -15.02 -10.44
N GLY A 194 13.96 -15.56 -11.46
CA GLY A 194 12.79 -16.43 -11.34
C GLY A 194 11.46 -15.70 -11.14
N ALA A 195 11.46 -14.37 -11.07
CA ALA A 195 10.23 -13.60 -10.96
C ALA A 195 9.49 -13.50 -12.30
N VAL A 196 8.16 -13.40 -12.20
CA VAL A 196 7.24 -13.24 -13.34
C VAL A 196 6.70 -11.82 -13.36
N ASN A 197 6.40 -11.25 -14.54
CA ASN A 197 5.82 -9.91 -14.63
C ASN A 197 4.30 -9.95 -14.77
N LEU A 198 3.61 -9.23 -13.89
CA LEU A 198 2.17 -8.97 -14.00
C LEU A 198 1.92 -7.49 -13.74
N PHE A 199 1.92 -6.70 -14.81
CA PHE A 199 1.91 -5.24 -14.71
C PHE A 199 0.65 -4.72 -14.00
N LEU A 200 0.82 -3.87 -12.99
CA LEU A 200 -0.28 -3.31 -12.20
C LEU A 200 -1.21 -2.38 -13.00
N GLY A 201 -0.72 -1.75 -14.08
CA GLY A 201 -1.47 -0.73 -14.82
C GLY A 201 -2.74 -1.24 -15.51
N GLU A 202 -2.95 -2.55 -15.52
CA GLU A 202 -4.16 -3.19 -16.07
C GLU A 202 -5.28 -3.38 -15.03
N ASP A 203 -5.01 -3.05 -13.76
CA ASP A 203 -5.93 -3.27 -12.65
C ASP A 203 -6.90 -2.11 -12.43
N ASP A 204 -8.19 -2.44 -12.44
CA ASP A 204 -9.26 -1.61 -11.91
C ASP A 204 -9.73 -2.16 -10.55
N LEU A 205 -9.53 -1.39 -9.48
CA LEU A 205 -9.96 -1.75 -8.13
C LEU A 205 -11.48 -1.86 -7.99
N ALA A 206 -12.25 -1.28 -8.92
CA ALA A 206 -13.70 -1.39 -8.94
C ALA A 206 -14.20 -2.73 -9.52
N ASP A 207 -13.36 -3.45 -10.28
CA ASP A 207 -13.74 -4.67 -11.01
C ASP A 207 -13.23 -5.94 -10.29
N ALA A 208 -13.89 -6.28 -9.19
CA ALA A 208 -13.49 -7.41 -8.35
C ALA A 208 -13.53 -8.77 -9.07
N GLU A 209 -14.35 -8.94 -10.10
CA GLU A 209 -14.42 -10.16 -10.90
C GLU A 209 -13.19 -10.30 -11.79
N ARG A 210 -12.86 -9.25 -12.56
CA ARG A 210 -11.64 -9.23 -13.38
C ARG A 210 -10.37 -9.35 -12.55
N LEU A 211 -10.32 -8.71 -11.37
CA LEU A 211 -9.21 -8.88 -10.44
C LEU A 211 -9.08 -10.32 -9.95
N ARG A 212 -10.21 -11.00 -9.67
CA ARG A 212 -10.19 -12.42 -9.29
C ARG A 212 -9.63 -13.28 -10.42
N GLU A 213 -10.15 -13.12 -11.64
CA GLU A 213 -9.67 -13.86 -12.81
C GLU A 213 -8.17 -13.65 -13.07
N ARG A 214 -7.70 -12.42 -12.89
CA ARG A 214 -6.28 -12.06 -13.07
C ARG A 214 -5.39 -12.69 -12.00
N TYR A 215 -5.82 -12.64 -10.75
CA TYR A 215 -4.96 -12.97 -9.61
C TYR A 215 -5.10 -14.39 -9.08
N GLU A 216 -6.21 -15.07 -9.35
CA GLU A 216 -6.37 -16.49 -9.05
C GLU A 216 -5.28 -17.29 -9.76
N SER A 217 -4.58 -18.12 -9.01
CA SER A 217 -3.46 -18.92 -9.50
C SER A 217 -3.47 -20.29 -8.84
N ALA A 218 -2.97 -21.28 -9.56
CA ALA A 218 -2.77 -22.63 -9.04
C ALA A 218 -1.68 -22.69 -7.96
N THR A 219 -0.79 -21.69 -7.88
CA THR A 219 0.25 -21.60 -6.85
C THR A 219 0.14 -20.30 -6.05
N PRO A 220 0.57 -20.28 -4.76
CA PRO A 220 0.61 -19.05 -3.99
C PRO A 220 1.52 -18.01 -4.65
N ARG A 221 1.01 -16.79 -4.81
CA ARG A 221 1.76 -15.63 -5.32
C ARG A 221 2.28 -14.76 -4.19
N ALA A 222 3.47 -14.20 -4.36
CA ALA A 222 3.97 -13.08 -3.56
C ALA A 222 4.29 -11.91 -4.49
N PHE A 223 4.18 -10.67 -4.00
CA PHE A 223 4.30 -9.48 -4.85
C PHE A 223 5.48 -8.60 -4.44
N TYR A 224 6.10 -7.97 -5.44
CA TYR A 224 7.07 -6.88 -5.26
C TYR A 224 6.98 -5.88 -6.41
N CYS A 225 7.59 -4.71 -6.24
CA CYS A 225 7.66 -3.69 -7.29
C CYS A 225 9.00 -2.94 -7.23
N GLY A 226 9.01 -1.62 -7.39
CA GLY A 226 10.20 -0.79 -7.16
C GLY A 226 10.57 -0.64 -5.69
N SER A 227 9.58 -0.42 -4.82
CA SER A 227 9.80 -0.04 -3.42
C SER A 227 8.60 -0.35 -2.50
N GLY A 228 7.80 -1.36 -2.82
CA GLY A 228 6.71 -1.83 -1.97
C GLY A 228 5.37 -1.08 -2.08
N VAL A 229 5.29 0.06 -2.76
CA VAL A 229 4.04 0.84 -2.90
C VAL A 229 3.06 0.13 -3.85
N SER A 230 3.44 -0.04 -5.11
CA SER A 230 2.61 -0.72 -6.13
C SER A 230 2.29 -2.17 -5.75
N ALA A 231 3.23 -2.86 -5.09
CA ALA A 231 3.03 -4.23 -4.62
C ALA A 231 1.97 -4.32 -3.52
N ALA A 232 1.88 -3.33 -2.64
CA ALA A 232 0.80 -3.23 -1.66
C ALA A 232 -0.56 -2.96 -2.33
N ARG A 233 -0.62 -2.19 -3.41
CA ARG A 233 -1.83 -2.03 -4.23
C ARG A 233 -2.27 -3.34 -4.89
N ALA A 234 -1.34 -4.14 -5.40
CA ALA A 234 -1.64 -5.49 -5.90
C ALA A 234 -2.21 -6.39 -4.78
N ALA A 235 -1.60 -6.38 -3.58
CA ALA A 235 -2.11 -7.14 -2.43
C ALA A 235 -3.52 -6.70 -1.99
N LEU A 236 -3.81 -5.40 -2.04
CA LEU A 236 -5.15 -4.86 -1.83
C LEU A 236 -6.13 -5.38 -2.88
N ALA A 237 -5.75 -5.35 -4.17
CA ALA A 237 -6.58 -5.83 -5.28
C ALA A 237 -6.93 -7.32 -5.13
N VAL A 238 -5.94 -8.16 -4.80
CA VAL A 238 -6.15 -9.59 -4.48
C VAL A 238 -7.14 -9.77 -3.33
N THR A 239 -6.98 -8.98 -2.26
CA THR A 239 -7.88 -9.04 -1.09
C THR A 239 -9.29 -8.57 -1.42
N ALA A 240 -9.42 -7.50 -2.23
CA ALA A 240 -10.70 -6.98 -2.70
C ALA A 240 -11.43 -7.97 -3.62
N ALA A 241 -10.69 -8.77 -4.38
CA ALA A 241 -11.19 -9.90 -5.15
C ALA A 241 -11.64 -11.10 -4.27
N GLY A 242 -11.63 -10.97 -2.94
CA GLY A 242 -12.04 -12.03 -2.02
C GLY A 242 -11.05 -13.18 -1.90
N LEU A 243 -9.83 -13.01 -2.42
CA LEU A 243 -8.73 -13.96 -2.23
C LEU A 243 -7.96 -13.61 -0.93
N PRO A 244 -7.23 -14.56 -0.32
CA PRO A 244 -6.39 -14.27 0.84
C PRO A 244 -5.34 -13.21 0.52
N THR A 245 -5.10 -12.29 1.45
CA THR A 245 -4.05 -11.26 1.29
C THR A 245 -2.68 -11.93 1.07
N PRO A 246 -2.02 -11.66 -0.06
CA PRO A 246 -0.79 -12.36 -0.43
C PRO A 246 0.43 -11.80 0.33
N PRO A 247 1.52 -12.59 0.44
CA PRO A 247 2.81 -12.07 0.90
C PRO A 247 3.33 -10.93 0.02
N VAL A 248 4.00 -9.96 0.64
CA VAL A 248 4.65 -8.87 -0.09
C VAL A 248 6.09 -8.71 0.35
N TYR A 249 7.00 -8.62 -0.62
CA TYR A 249 8.38 -8.18 -0.41
C TYR A 249 8.42 -6.64 -0.49
N ILE A 250 8.24 -5.99 0.66
CA ILE A 250 8.15 -4.53 0.76
C ILE A 250 9.42 -3.83 0.30
N GLY A 251 10.59 -4.36 0.68
CA GLY A 251 11.88 -3.81 0.25
C GLY A 251 11.98 -3.72 -1.28
N SER A 252 11.40 -4.70 -1.98
CA SER A 252 11.19 -4.67 -3.42
C SER A 252 12.51 -4.46 -4.19
N TRP A 253 12.44 -3.95 -5.42
CA TRP A 253 13.61 -3.81 -6.29
C TRP A 253 14.72 -2.94 -5.68
N SER A 254 14.40 -1.83 -5.01
CA SER A 254 15.43 -1.00 -4.34
C SER A 254 16.23 -1.79 -3.32
N ASP A 255 15.54 -2.51 -2.44
CA ASP A 255 16.22 -3.30 -1.42
C ASP A 255 17.08 -4.37 -2.07
N TRP A 256 16.56 -5.03 -3.11
CA TRP A 256 17.28 -6.06 -3.85
C TRP A 256 18.60 -5.56 -4.44
N VAL A 257 18.57 -4.45 -5.18
CA VAL A 257 19.76 -3.92 -5.86
C VAL A 257 20.72 -3.23 -4.89
N SER A 258 20.23 -2.60 -3.82
CA SER A 258 21.09 -1.99 -2.79
C SER A 258 21.94 -3.03 -2.04
N ARG A 259 21.46 -4.29 -2.00
CA ARG A 259 22.17 -5.43 -1.40
C ARG A 259 23.15 -6.12 -2.36
N GLY A 260 23.25 -5.67 -3.62
CA GLY A 260 24.13 -6.27 -4.62
C GLY A 260 23.75 -7.72 -4.98
N ARG A 261 22.46 -8.08 -4.85
CA ARG A 261 21.97 -9.42 -5.22
C ARG A 261 21.96 -9.60 -6.75
N GLU A 262 21.89 -10.86 -7.17
CA GLU A 262 21.84 -11.25 -8.59
C GLU A 262 20.66 -10.62 -9.32
N VAL A 263 20.86 -10.19 -10.57
CA VAL A 263 19.86 -9.50 -11.38
C VAL A 263 19.63 -10.25 -12.68
N ALA A 264 18.38 -10.60 -12.95
CA ALA A 264 17.94 -11.14 -14.23
C ALA A 264 17.43 -10.03 -15.17
N LYS A 265 17.42 -10.32 -16.47
CA LYS A 265 16.97 -9.42 -17.56
C LYS A 265 16.26 -10.23 -18.65
N GLY A 266 15.45 -9.57 -19.46
CA GLY A 266 14.58 -10.23 -20.43
C GLY A 266 13.29 -10.75 -19.81
N GLU A 267 12.62 -11.67 -20.49
CA GLU A 267 11.41 -12.32 -19.99
C GLU A 267 11.77 -13.62 -19.26
N GLU A 268 11.17 -13.86 -18.10
CA GLU A 268 11.15 -15.17 -17.42
C GLU A 268 9.70 -15.68 -17.33
N ARG A 269 9.51 -16.86 -16.71
CA ARG A 269 8.35 -17.74 -16.88
C ARG A 269 6.96 -17.13 -16.68
#